data_AF-A0AAU7R0U1-F1
#
_entry.id   AF-A0AAU7R0U1-F1
#
_cell.length_a   1.000
_cell.length_b   1.000
_cell.length_c   1.000
_cell.angle_alpha   90.00
_cell.angle_beta   90.00
_cell.angle_gamma   90.00
#
_symmetry.space_group_name_H-M   'P 1'
#
loop_
_entity.id
_entity.type
_entity.pdbx_description
1 polymer ?
#
loop_
_entity_poly.entity_id
_entity_poly.type
_entity_poly.pdbx_seq_one_letter_code
_entity_poly.pdbx_strand_id
1 'polypeptide(L)'
;MTGAESTAAAPVPLLNAANLLTGARLVLVPVFVATVIASGMSHAGWRMAACVIFVVASATDLVDGWIARRYELVTSLGKVADPIADKALTGAALVLLSFYDRLPWWVTVLILVRELGITGLRFWVIRHGVIAASRGGKVKTALQILAITWYLWPMPEVLAVIGPWIMGAAVVVTVVTGFDYIAQALRLRRPVR
;
A
#
# COMPACT_ATOMS: atom_id res chain seq x y z
N MET A 1 -22.97 -2.75 48.28
CA MET A 1 -22.14 -1.96 47.34
C MET A 1 -21.41 -2.95 46.44
N THR A 2 -22.05 -3.35 45.34
CA THR A 2 -21.52 -4.33 44.39
C THR A 2 -20.53 -3.63 43.46
N GLY A 3 -19.24 -3.90 43.65
CA GLY A 3 -18.20 -3.48 42.72
C GLY A 3 -18.40 -4.19 41.39
N ALA A 4 -18.67 -3.43 40.34
CA ALA A 4 -18.61 -3.93 38.98
C ALA A 4 -17.14 -4.23 38.66
N GLU A 5 -16.78 -5.51 38.65
CA GLU A 5 -15.53 -5.98 38.08
C GLU A 5 -15.52 -5.58 36.61
N SER A 6 -14.67 -4.60 36.28
CA SER A 6 -14.33 -4.26 34.90
C SER A 6 -13.64 -5.48 34.29
N THR A 7 -14.40 -6.29 33.55
CA THR A 7 -13.87 -7.40 32.74
C THR A 7 -12.95 -6.83 31.67
N ALA A 8 -11.66 -6.73 31.99
CA ALA A 8 -10.63 -6.41 31.03
C ALA A 8 -10.67 -7.47 29.94
N ALA A 9 -11.01 -7.07 28.71
CA ALA A 9 -11.05 -7.96 27.56
C ALA A 9 -9.71 -8.71 27.42
N ALA A 10 -9.78 -10.02 27.19
CA ALA A 10 -8.59 -10.85 27.06
C ALA A 10 -7.68 -10.35 25.92
N PRO A 11 -6.35 -10.37 26.09
CA PRO A 11 -5.43 -9.90 25.06
C PRO A 11 -5.57 -10.72 23.78
N VAL A 12 -5.69 -10.04 22.64
CA VAL A 12 -5.82 -10.68 21.32
C VAL A 12 -4.55 -11.49 21.03
N PRO A 13 -4.65 -12.80 20.69
CA PRO A 13 -3.49 -13.62 20.39
C PRO A 13 -2.76 -13.15 19.13
N LEU A 14 -1.43 -13.24 19.16
CA LEU A 14 -0.57 -12.91 18.02
C LEU A 14 -0.80 -13.82 16.81
N LEU A 15 -1.19 -15.08 17.05
CA LEU A 15 -1.57 -16.02 16.00
C LEU A 15 -3.08 -15.88 15.75
N ASN A 16 -3.45 -15.04 14.79
CA ASN A 16 -4.83 -14.87 14.33
C ASN A 16 -4.86 -14.77 12.80
N ALA A 17 -6.06 -14.88 12.23
CA ALA A 17 -6.24 -14.89 10.77
C ALA A 17 -5.63 -13.67 10.07
N ALA A 18 -5.74 -12.46 10.66
CA ALA A 18 -5.19 -11.25 10.07
C ALA A 18 -3.65 -11.28 10.05
N ASN A 19 -3.02 -11.60 11.18
CA ASN A 19 -1.55 -11.66 11.26
C ASN A 19 -0.94 -12.77 10.39
N LEU A 20 -1.64 -13.89 10.20
CA LEU A 20 -1.21 -14.95 9.28
C LEU A 20 -1.22 -14.47 7.83
N LEU A 21 -2.24 -13.70 7.43
CA LEU A 21 -2.33 -13.12 6.10
C LEU A 21 -1.26 -12.05 5.86
N THR A 22 -0.98 -11.19 6.84
CA THR A 22 0.15 -10.25 6.79
C THR A 22 1.49 -10.97 6.66
N GLY A 23 1.71 -12.03 7.45
CA GLY A 23 2.92 -12.85 7.38
C GLY A 23 3.08 -13.51 6.01
N ALA A 24 2.00 -14.07 5.46
CA ALA A 24 1.99 -14.61 4.12
C ALA A 24 2.32 -13.55 3.06
N ARG A 25 1.77 -12.33 3.16
CA ARG A 25 2.13 -11.21 2.27
C ARG A 25 3.62 -10.90 2.33
N LEU A 26 4.20 -10.87 3.52
CA LEU A 26 5.62 -10.57 3.70
C LEU A 26 6.53 -11.60 3.02
N VAL A 27 6.09 -12.87 2.96
CA VAL A 27 6.75 -13.94 2.18
C VAL A 27 6.46 -13.81 0.68
N LEU A 28 5.25 -13.36 0.29
CA LEU A 28 4.91 -13.16 -1.12
C LEU A 28 5.69 -12.03 -1.79
N VAL A 29 6.15 -11.01 -1.05
CA VAL A 29 6.96 -9.92 -1.61
C VAL A 29 8.26 -10.41 -2.28
N PRO A 30 9.16 -11.16 -1.62
CA PRO A 30 10.36 -11.68 -2.27
C PRO A 30 10.04 -12.68 -3.39
N VAL A 31 8.97 -13.47 -3.26
CA VAL A 31 8.51 -14.37 -4.33
C VAL A 31 8.07 -13.57 -5.55
N PHE A 32 7.30 -12.50 -5.35
CA PHE A 32 6.90 -11.57 -6.41
C PHE A 32 8.12 -10.97 -7.11
N VAL A 33 9.08 -10.44 -6.35
CA VAL A 33 10.32 -9.87 -6.88
C VAL A 33 11.08 -10.88 -7.73
N ALA A 34 11.30 -12.09 -7.20
CA ALA A 34 11.99 -13.17 -7.92
C ALA A 34 11.25 -13.54 -9.22
N THR A 35 9.92 -13.58 -9.18
CA THR A 35 9.08 -13.90 -10.34
C THR A 35 9.17 -12.83 -11.42
N VAL A 36 9.14 -11.54 -11.04
CA VAL A 36 9.33 -10.43 -12.00
C VAL A 36 10.74 -10.49 -12.61
N ILE A 37 11.77 -10.74 -11.80
CA ILE A 37 13.15 -10.87 -12.29
C ILE A 37 13.27 -12.06 -13.25
N ALA A 38 12.75 -13.22 -12.89
CA ALA A 38 12.73 -14.42 -13.74
C ALA A 38 11.98 -14.19 -15.06
N SER A 39 10.97 -13.31 -15.05
CA SER A 39 10.24 -12.96 -16.27
C SER A 39 11.04 -12.12 -17.26
N GLY A 40 12.05 -11.36 -16.79
CA GLY A 40 12.76 -10.36 -17.57
C GLY A 40 11.84 -9.32 -18.24
N MET A 41 10.58 -9.21 -17.79
CA MET A 41 9.50 -8.48 -18.46
C MET A 41 9.32 -8.83 -19.96
N SER A 42 9.73 -10.04 -20.36
CA SER A 42 9.62 -10.56 -21.74
C SER A 42 8.89 -11.91 -21.78
N HIS A 43 9.08 -12.79 -20.79
CA HIS A 43 8.43 -14.09 -20.72
C HIS A 43 6.99 -13.97 -20.23
N ALA A 44 6.02 -14.16 -21.14
CA ALA A 44 4.59 -13.99 -20.86
C ALA A 44 4.08 -14.82 -19.66
N GLY A 45 4.48 -16.10 -19.54
CA GLY A 45 4.05 -16.97 -18.45
C GLY A 45 4.50 -16.45 -17.07
N TRP A 46 5.78 -16.08 -16.94
CA TRP A 46 6.31 -15.52 -15.70
C TRP A 46 5.75 -14.14 -15.38
N ARG A 47 5.46 -13.31 -16.39
CA ARG A 47 4.75 -12.04 -16.22
C ARG A 47 3.33 -12.22 -15.68
N MET A 48 2.59 -13.19 -16.22
CA MET A 48 1.26 -13.54 -15.72
C MET A 48 1.34 -14.05 -14.28
N ALA A 49 2.31 -14.90 -13.96
CA ALA A 49 2.53 -15.36 -12.59
C ALA A 49 2.82 -14.19 -11.63
N ALA A 50 3.72 -13.27 -12.00
CA ALA A 50 4.02 -12.09 -11.21
C ALA A 50 2.78 -11.20 -11.02
N CYS A 51 1.99 -11.02 -12.08
CA CYS A 51 0.72 -10.29 -12.02
C CYS A 51 -0.27 -10.93 -11.05
N VAL A 52 -0.46 -12.26 -11.11
CA VAL A 52 -1.36 -12.98 -10.20
C VAL A 52 -0.89 -12.86 -8.76
N ILE A 53 0.41 -13.05 -8.49
CA ILE A 53 0.99 -12.90 -7.15
C ILE A 53 0.73 -11.48 -6.62
N PHE A 54 0.99 -10.45 -7.44
CA PHE A 54 0.78 -9.06 -7.05
C PHE A 54 -0.71 -8.78 -6.71
N VAL A 55 -1.63 -9.23 -7.56
CA VAL A 55 -3.07 -9.04 -7.35
C VAL A 55 -3.55 -9.78 -6.10
N VAL A 56 -3.13 -11.03 -5.90
CA VAL A 56 -3.48 -11.81 -4.70
C VAL A 56 -2.92 -11.16 -3.44
N ALA A 57 -1.65 -10.75 -3.45
CA ALA A 57 -1.02 -10.11 -2.29
C ALA A 57 -1.69 -8.77 -1.94
N SER A 58 -2.08 -7.98 -2.95
CA SER A 58 -2.80 -6.71 -2.78
C SER A 58 -4.24 -6.91 -2.33
N ALA A 59 -4.96 -7.89 -2.87
CA ALA A 59 -6.33 -8.19 -2.48
C ALA A 59 -6.40 -8.70 -1.03
N THR A 60 -5.42 -9.51 -0.63
CA THR A 60 -5.32 -10.02 0.74
C THR A 60 -5.21 -8.90 1.78
N ASP A 61 -4.61 -7.75 1.45
CA ASP A 61 -4.47 -6.57 2.33
C ASP A 61 -5.80 -5.88 2.62
N LEU A 62 -6.69 -5.90 1.64
CA LEU A 62 -8.02 -5.35 1.81
C LEU A 62 -8.85 -6.27 2.73
N VAL A 63 -8.65 -7.58 2.59
CA VAL A 63 -9.38 -8.61 3.34
C VAL A 63 -8.90 -8.69 4.78
N ASP A 64 -7.59 -8.78 5.05
CA ASP A 64 -7.06 -8.88 6.41
C ASP A 64 -7.38 -7.62 7.23
N GLY A 65 -7.28 -6.42 6.64
CA GLY A 65 -7.65 -5.18 7.29
C GLY A 65 -9.14 -5.08 7.56
N TRP A 66 -9.99 -5.69 6.71
CA TRP A 66 -11.43 -5.80 6.97
C TRP A 66 -11.72 -6.78 8.12
N ILE A 67 -11.10 -7.97 8.11
CA ILE A 67 -11.24 -8.97 9.17
C ILE A 67 -10.76 -8.39 10.51
N ALA A 68 -9.57 -7.79 10.55
CA ALA A 68 -9.02 -7.22 11.78
C ALA A 68 -9.92 -6.14 12.39
N ARG A 69 -10.53 -5.29 11.56
CA ARG A 69 -11.48 -4.26 12.03
C ARG A 69 -12.83 -4.84 12.44
N ARG A 70 -13.32 -5.86 11.73
CA ARG A 70 -14.66 -6.44 11.96
C ARG A 70 -14.71 -7.31 13.21
N TYR A 71 -13.62 -8.00 13.51
CA TYR A 71 -13.50 -8.97 14.61
C TYR A 71 -12.60 -8.46 15.75
N GLU A 72 -12.21 -7.17 15.73
CA GLU A 72 -11.35 -6.54 16.74
C GLU A 72 -10.00 -7.26 16.96
N LEU A 73 -9.50 -7.96 15.93
CA LEU A 73 -8.26 -8.75 15.98
C LEU A 73 -7.00 -7.89 15.76
N VAL A 74 -7.03 -6.62 16.14
CA VAL A 74 -5.94 -5.67 15.88
C VAL A 74 -4.81 -5.87 16.88
N THR A 75 -3.67 -6.38 16.42
CA THR A 75 -2.49 -6.60 17.27
C THR A 75 -1.43 -5.51 17.11
N SER A 76 -0.54 -5.35 18.09
CA SER A 76 0.60 -4.41 18.01
C SER A 76 1.59 -4.77 16.90
N LEU A 77 1.84 -6.06 16.67
CA LEU A 77 2.68 -6.55 15.58
C LEU A 77 2.07 -6.24 14.21
N GLY A 78 0.78 -6.53 14.01
CA GLY A 78 0.08 -6.21 12.76
C GLY A 78 0.15 -4.73 12.41
N LYS A 79 -0.06 -3.84 13.40
CA LYS A 79 0.06 -2.38 13.21
C LYS A 79 1.40 -1.91 12.65
N VAL A 80 2.49 -2.65 12.88
CA VAL A 80 3.83 -2.33 12.38
C VAL A 80 4.14 -3.10 11.10
N ALA A 81 3.74 -4.37 11.01
CA ALA A 81 4.02 -5.22 9.87
C ALA A 81 3.20 -4.83 8.63
N ASP A 82 1.91 -4.48 8.78
CA ASP A 82 1.04 -4.16 7.64
C ASP A 82 1.59 -2.97 6.82
N PRO A 83 1.95 -1.82 7.43
CA PRO A 83 2.44 -0.67 6.68
C PRO A 83 3.82 -0.89 6.02
N ILE A 84 4.57 -1.90 6.47
CA ILE A 84 5.86 -2.30 5.88
C ILE A 84 5.60 -3.20 4.68
N ALA A 85 4.76 -4.24 4.85
CA ALA A 85 4.44 -5.18 3.78
C ALA A 85 3.77 -4.49 2.59
N ASP A 86 2.80 -3.60 2.85
CA ASP A 86 2.08 -2.81 1.83
C ASP A 86 3.04 -1.95 0.98
N LYS A 87 3.93 -1.21 1.64
CA LYS A 87 4.92 -0.37 0.95
C LYS A 87 6.01 -1.19 0.26
N ALA A 88 6.40 -2.32 0.82
CA ALA A 88 7.41 -3.19 0.23
C ALA A 88 6.90 -3.79 -1.09
N LEU A 89 5.66 -4.28 -1.13
CA LEU A 89 5.07 -4.85 -2.35
C LEU A 89 4.94 -3.80 -3.46
N THR A 90 4.26 -2.68 -3.16
CA THR A 90 3.99 -1.63 -4.14
C THR A 90 5.27 -0.93 -4.58
N GLY A 91 6.17 -0.67 -3.64
CA GLY A 91 7.47 -0.06 -3.92
C GLY A 91 8.37 -0.95 -4.75
N ALA A 92 8.46 -2.25 -4.43
CA ALA A 92 9.22 -3.20 -5.23
C ALA A 92 8.69 -3.30 -6.67
N ALA A 93 7.36 -3.31 -6.84
CA ALA A 93 6.75 -3.32 -8.16
C ALA A 93 7.14 -2.08 -8.99
N LEU A 94 7.05 -0.88 -8.42
CA LEU A 94 7.41 0.36 -9.13
C LEU A 94 8.90 0.42 -9.51
N VAL A 95 9.77 0.01 -8.58
CA VAL A 95 11.23 -0.05 -8.81
C VAL A 95 11.54 -1.03 -9.94
N LEU A 96 10.98 -2.24 -9.90
CA LEU A 96 11.22 -3.24 -10.93
C LEU A 96 10.65 -2.81 -12.29
N LEU A 97 9.47 -2.17 -12.32
CA LEU A 97 8.93 -1.63 -13.57
C LEU A 97 9.83 -0.53 -14.17
N SER A 98 10.46 0.31 -13.34
CA SER A 98 11.42 1.30 -13.82
C SER A 98 12.75 0.69 -14.23
N PHE A 99 13.19 -0.35 -13.53
CA PHE A 99 14.39 -1.10 -13.87
C PHE A 99 14.30 -1.77 -15.25
N TYR A 100 13.12 -2.24 -15.63
CA TYR A 100 12.84 -2.82 -16.96
C TYR A 100 12.30 -1.79 -17.97
N ASP A 101 12.56 -0.49 -17.77
CA ASP A 101 12.17 0.62 -18.66
C ASP A 101 10.67 0.69 -18.99
N ARG A 102 9.80 0.11 -18.15
CA ARG A 102 8.33 0.18 -18.30
C ARG A 102 7.76 1.46 -17.70
N LEU A 103 8.47 2.06 -16.75
CA LEU A 103 8.11 3.31 -16.11
C LEU A 103 9.31 4.28 -16.07
N PRO A 104 9.09 5.58 -16.34
CA PRO A 104 10.12 6.58 -16.10
C PRO A 104 10.46 6.68 -14.61
N TRP A 105 11.76 6.73 -14.28
CA TRP A 105 12.23 6.80 -12.90
C TRP A 105 11.65 7.95 -12.08
N TRP A 106 11.35 9.10 -12.71
CA TRP A 106 10.75 10.24 -12.01
C TRP A 106 9.37 9.91 -11.42
N VAL A 107 8.58 9.03 -12.08
CA VAL A 107 7.27 8.59 -11.59
C VAL A 107 7.45 7.78 -10.31
N THR A 108 8.36 6.80 -10.35
CA THR A 108 8.66 5.93 -9.22
C THR A 108 9.22 6.70 -8.03
N VAL A 109 10.18 7.58 -8.26
CA VAL A 109 10.76 8.43 -7.21
C VAL A 109 9.68 9.33 -6.60
N LEU A 110 8.86 10.00 -7.42
CA LEU A 110 7.78 10.85 -6.93
C LEU A 110 6.81 10.08 -6.02
N ILE A 111 6.36 8.91 -6.47
CA ILE A 111 5.43 8.08 -5.71
C ILE A 111 6.06 7.62 -4.38
N LEU A 112 7.27 7.07 -4.43
CA LEU A 112 7.96 6.56 -3.24
C LEU A 112 8.24 7.66 -2.22
N VAL A 113 8.76 8.80 -2.68
CA VAL A 113 9.02 9.97 -1.81
C VAL A 113 7.73 10.45 -1.17
N ARG A 114 6.63 10.51 -1.93
CA ARG A 114 5.33 10.90 -1.37
C ARG A 114 4.85 9.86 -0.33
N GLU A 115 4.92 8.58 -0.62
CA GLU A 115 4.45 7.52 0.29
C GLU A 115 5.21 7.48 1.61
N LEU A 116 6.54 7.60 1.55
CA LEU A 116 7.40 7.69 2.73
C LEU A 116 7.23 9.04 3.44
N GLY A 117 7.16 10.13 2.69
CA GLY A 117 7.00 11.50 3.20
C GLY A 117 5.70 11.70 3.97
N ILE A 118 4.55 11.26 3.44
CA ILE A 118 3.26 11.34 4.15
C ILE A 118 3.24 10.43 5.38
N THR A 119 3.92 9.28 5.31
CA THR A 119 4.06 8.40 6.48
C THR A 119 4.84 9.09 7.59
N GLY A 120 6.00 9.68 7.26
CA GLY A 120 6.80 10.46 8.21
C GLY A 120 6.06 11.68 8.76
N LEU A 121 5.32 12.39 7.90
CA LEU A 121 4.52 13.55 8.30
C LEU A 121 3.46 13.18 9.35
N ARG A 122 2.76 12.04 9.18
CA ARG A 122 1.79 11.55 10.17
C ARG A 122 2.46 11.23 11.50
N PHE A 123 3.62 10.58 11.49
CA PHE A 123 4.38 10.31 12.71
C PHE A 123 4.81 11.61 13.41
N TRP A 124 5.19 12.64 12.66
CA TRP A 124 5.62 13.92 13.23
C TRP A 124 4.46 14.75 13.82
N VAL A 125 3.26 14.64 13.26
CA VAL A 125 2.07 15.39 13.70
C VAL A 125 1.25 14.63 14.75
N ILE A 126 1.52 13.34 15.00
CA ILE A 126 0.72 12.52 15.93
C ILE A 126 0.58 13.11 17.34
N ARG A 127 1.56 13.91 17.79
CA ARG A 127 1.52 14.63 19.09
C ARG A 127 0.63 15.87 19.10
N HIS A 128 0.27 16.41 17.93
CA HIS A 128 -0.51 17.64 17.76
C HIS A 128 -1.95 17.36 17.29
N GLY A 129 -2.22 16.14 16.81
CA GLY A 129 -3.55 15.71 16.40
C GLY A 129 -3.50 14.60 15.36
N VAL A 130 -4.66 13.97 15.11
CA VAL A 130 -4.77 12.89 14.13
C VAL A 130 -5.24 13.46 12.79
N ILE A 131 -4.46 13.23 11.74
CA ILE A 131 -4.85 13.59 10.36
C ILE A 131 -5.79 12.50 9.84
N ALA A 132 -7.04 12.87 9.53
CA ALA A 132 -8.03 11.95 8.98
C ALA A 132 -7.60 11.43 7.59
N ALA A 133 -7.96 10.19 7.28
CA ALA A 133 -7.69 9.61 5.95
C ALA A 133 -8.56 10.30 4.89
N SER A 134 -7.97 10.84 3.83
CA SER A 134 -8.72 11.47 2.74
C SER A 134 -9.28 10.40 1.78
N ARG A 135 -10.46 10.66 1.20
CA ARG A 135 -11.05 9.79 0.16
C ARG A 135 -10.12 9.61 -1.04
N GLY A 136 -9.32 10.64 -1.36
CA GLY A 136 -8.32 10.59 -2.43
C GLY A 136 -7.24 9.54 -2.19
N GLY A 137 -6.92 9.20 -0.94
CA GLY A 137 -5.98 8.12 -0.63
C GLY A 137 -6.43 6.76 -1.14
N LYS A 138 -7.75 6.46 -1.08
CA LYS A 138 -8.30 5.20 -1.60
C LYS A 138 -8.25 5.14 -3.13
N VAL A 139 -8.60 6.25 -3.79
CA VAL A 139 -8.55 6.36 -5.26
C VAL A 139 -7.11 6.20 -5.75
N LYS A 140 -6.15 6.83 -5.08
CA LYS A 140 -4.71 6.67 -5.36
C LYS A 140 -4.31 5.19 -5.38
N THR A 141 -4.59 4.47 -4.30
CA THR A 141 -4.23 3.06 -4.16
C THR A 141 -4.88 2.20 -5.24
N ALA A 142 -6.16 2.41 -5.54
CA ALA A 142 -6.86 1.68 -6.59
C ALA A 142 -6.22 1.91 -7.98
N LEU A 143 -5.91 3.17 -8.31
CA LEU A 143 -5.25 3.51 -9.58
C LEU A 143 -3.83 2.94 -9.68
N GLN A 144 -3.06 2.97 -8.59
CA GLN A 144 -1.70 2.40 -8.56
C GLN A 144 -1.72 0.89 -8.73
N ILE A 145 -2.57 0.17 -7.99
CA ILE A 145 -2.71 -1.29 -8.13
C ILE A 145 -3.12 -1.62 -9.57
N LEU A 146 -4.14 -0.93 -10.09
CA LEU A 146 -4.59 -1.14 -11.47
C LEU A 146 -3.47 -0.89 -12.49
N ALA A 147 -2.72 0.20 -12.35
CA ALA A 147 -1.62 0.51 -13.24
C ALA A 147 -0.53 -0.59 -13.19
N ILE A 148 -0.08 -0.97 -11.99
CA ILE A 148 0.94 -1.99 -11.81
C ILE A 148 0.49 -3.33 -12.41
N THR A 149 -0.75 -3.76 -12.13
CA THR A 149 -1.34 -4.95 -12.73
C THR A 149 -1.34 -4.87 -14.26
N TRP A 150 -1.70 -3.71 -14.82
CA TRP A 150 -1.69 -3.50 -16.27
C TRP A 150 -0.29 -3.64 -16.89
N TYR A 151 0.73 -3.11 -16.22
CA TYR A 151 2.12 -3.21 -16.68
C TYR A 151 2.68 -4.63 -16.56
N LEU A 152 2.34 -5.34 -15.50
CA LEU A 152 2.79 -6.71 -15.29
C LEU A 152 2.17 -7.65 -16.32
N TRP A 153 0.87 -7.52 -16.59
CA TRP A 153 0.18 -8.36 -17.56
C TRP A 153 0.75 -8.19 -18.99
N PRO A 154 0.96 -9.28 -19.75
CA PRO A 154 1.43 -9.21 -21.13
C PRO A 154 0.32 -8.74 -22.08
N MET A 155 -0.05 -7.46 -21.98
CA MET A 155 -1.05 -6.84 -22.84
C MET A 155 -0.58 -6.79 -24.31
N PRO A 156 -1.47 -7.02 -25.27
CA PRO A 156 -1.23 -6.67 -26.68
C PRO A 156 -0.85 -5.19 -26.81
N GLU A 157 -0.04 -4.84 -27.81
CA GLU A 157 0.50 -3.47 -27.98
C GLU A 157 -0.59 -2.40 -28.00
N VAL A 158 -1.73 -2.68 -28.65
CA VAL A 158 -2.90 -1.78 -28.72
C VAL A 158 -3.45 -1.43 -27.34
N LEU A 159 -3.39 -2.36 -26.39
CA LEU A 159 -3.87 -2.16 -25.02
C LEU A 159 -2.75 -1.66 -24.09
N ALA A 160 -1.49 -1.91 -24.41
CA ALA A 160 -0.35 -1.47 -23.61
C ALA A 160 -0.28 0.07 -23.47
N VAL A 161 -0.76 0.82 -24.47
CA VAL A 161 -0.82 2.30 -24.45
C VAL A 161 -1.70 2.85 -23.32
N ILE A 162 -2.61 2.05 -22.76
CA ILE A 162 -3.52 2.47 -21.68
C ILE A 162 -2.76 2.58 -20.34
N GLY A 163 -1.72 1.77 -20.12
CA GLY A 163 -0.97 1.72 -18.86
C GLY A 163 -0.43 3.09 -18.40
N PRO A 164 0.26 3.85 -19.27
CA PRO A 164 0.73 5.21 -18.97
C PRO A 164 -0.37 6.18 -18.53
N TRP A 165 -1.58 6.07 -19.10
CA TRP A 165 -2.70 6.94 -18.72
C TRP A 165 -3.24 6.61 -17.32
N ILE A 166 -3.36 5.31 -17.00
CA ILE A 166 -3.75 4.86 -15.66
C ILE A 166 -2.71 5.32 -14.63
N MET A 167 -1.42 5.13 -14.94
CA MET A 167 -0.33 5.58 -14.06
C MET A 167 -0.29 7.10 -13.93
N GLY A 168 -0.51 7.84 -15.03
CA GLY A 168 -0.62 9.30 -15.01
C GLY A 168 -1.73 9.78 -14.09
N ALA A 169 -2.91 9.16 -14.16
CA ALA A 169 -4.00 9.44 -13.22
C ALA A 169 -3.60 9.13 -11.77
N ALA A 170 -2.91 8.00 -11.53
CA ALA A 170 -2.40 7.65 -10.21
C ALA A 170 -1.42 8.72 -9.66
N VAL A 171 -0.52 9.24 -10.51
CA VAL A 171 0.43 10.31 -10.18
C VAL A 171 -0.30 11.60 -9.84
N VAL A 172 -1.26 12.03 -10.66
CA VAL A 172 -2.04 13.24 -10.40
C VAL A 172 -2.72 13.17 -9.04
N VAL A 173 -3.42 12.06 -8.75
CA VAL A 173 -4.08 11.85 -7.45
C VAL A 173 -3.05 11.80 -6.31
N THR A 174 -1.87 11.19 -6.54
CA THR A 174 -0.78 11.13 -5.56
C THR A 174 -0.28 12.51 -5.17
N VAL A 175 -0.11 13.40 -6.15
CA VAL A 175 0.35 14.78 -5.96
C VAL A 175 -0.71 15.61 -5.25
N VAL A 176 -1.96 15.62 -5.78
CA VAL A 176 -3.07 16.39 -5.20
C VAL A 176 -3.29 16.01 -3.74
N THR A 177 -3.39 14.71 -3.46
CA THR A 177 -3.56 14.25 -2.08
C THR A 177 -2.34 14.52 -1.21
N GLY A 178 -1.12 14.52 -1.78
CA GLY A 178 0.10 14.90 -1.08
C GLY A 178 0.03 16.33 -0.53
N PHE A 179 -0.40 17.28 -1.37
CA PHE A 179 -0.63 18.66 -0.93
C PHE A 179 -1.72 18.77 0.14
N ASP A 180 -2.83 18.04 -0.01
CA ASP A 180 -3.91 18.03 0.99
C ASP A 180 -3.41 17.58 2.38
N TYR A 181 -2.54 16.57 2.42
CA TYR A 181 -1.94 16.08 3.67
C TYR A 181 -1.01 17.12 4.31
N ILE A 182 -0.19 17.79 3.51
CA ILE A 182 0.72 18.85 3.99
C ILE A 182 -0.10 20.03 4.53
N ALA A 183 -1.14 20.47 3.81
CA ALA A 183 -2.01 21.56 4.24
C ALA A 183 -2.71 21.24 5.58
N GLN A 184 -3.19 20.01 5.76
CA GLN A 184 -3.78 19.56 7.03
C GLN A 184 -2.77 19.55 8.18
N ALA A 185 -1.55 19.05 7.92
CA ALA A 185 -0.47 19.04 8.92
C ALA A 185 -0.08 20.45 9.37
N LEU A 186 -0.04 21.43 8.45
CA LEU A 186 0.26 22.83 8.78
C LEU A 186 -0.88 23.48 9.57
N ARG A 187 -2.14 23.17 9.27
CA ARG A 187 -3.30 23.68 10.02
C ARG A 187 -3.32 23.19 11.46
N LEU A 188 -3.00 21.92 11.70
CA LEU A 188 -2.91 21.32 13.04
C LEU A 188 -1.80 21.94 13.91
N ARG A 189 -0.81 22.59 13.30
CA ARG A 189 0.29 23.26 14.01
C ARG A 189 0.03 24.73 14.32
N ARG A 190 -1.02 25.34 13.77
CA ARG A 190 -1.34 26.72 14.11
C ARG A 190 -1.86 26.76 15.55
N PRO A 191 -1.22 27.51 16.47
CA PRO A 191 -1.77 27.71 17.79
C PRO A 191 -3.14 28.36 17.65
N VAL A 192 -4.14 27.84 18.35
CA VAL A 192 -5.46 28.47 18.47
C VAL A 192 -5.21 29.84 19.09
N ARG A 193 -5.44 30.90 18.30
CA ARG A 193 -5.47 32.27 18.80
C ARG A 193 -6.86 32.57 19.37
#